data_AF-A0A6B9VC03-F1
#
_entry.id   AF-A0A6B9VC03-F1
#
_cell.length_a   1.000
_cell.length_b   1.000
_cell.length_c   1.000
_cell.angle_alpha   90.00
_cell.angle_beta   90.00
_cell.angle_gamma   90.00
#
_symmetry.space_group_name_H-M   'P 1'
#
loop_
_entity.id
_entity.type
_entity.pdbx_description
1 polymer ?
#
loop_
_entity_poly.entity_id
_entity_poly.type
_entity_poly.pdbx_seq_one_letter_code
_entity_poly.pdbx_strand_id
1 'polypeptide(L)'
;MKLYSSLSNADDWATRGGLVKIDWSQAPFTASFKNLKANGCVWSNGVSSCNLSSSNSSDNNNSWLSQQLDSNGQRKLKWLQKNYMIYNYCSDINRFPRASLLNARSEPPDFKFRVPQFILQFKLFV
;
A
#
# COMPACT_ATOMS: atom_id res chain seq x y z
N MET A 1 3.13 11.04 9.71
CA MET A 1 2.36 10.46 8.59
C MET A 1 0.98 11.07 8.46
N LYS A 2 0.53 11.29 7.22
CA LYS A 2 -0.83 11.70 6.86
C LYS A 2 -1.34 10.80 5.74
N LEU A 3 -2.65 10.54 5.72
CA LEU A 3 -3.31 9.79 4.66
C LEU A 3 -3.72 10.76 3.53
N TYR A 4 -3.34 10.43 2.30
CA TYR A 4 -3.73 11.19 1.11
C TYR A 4 -4.38 10.27 0.08
N SER A 5 -5.32 10.84 -0.69
CA SER A 5 -5.90 10.20 -1.85
C SER A 5 -6.04 11.23 -2.96
N SER A 6 -5.62 10.86 -4.17
CA SER A 6 -5.65 11.74 -5.35
C SER A 6 -5.95 10.93 -6.61
N LEU A 7 -6.76 11.51 -7.50
CA LEU A 7 -6.93 11.06 -8.88
C LEU A 7 -6.17 12.03 -9.79
N SER A 8 -5.13 11.54 -10.46
CA SER A 8 -4.25 12.37 -11.28
C SER A 8 -3.84 11.64 -12.57
N ASN A 9 -3.53 12.41 -13.62
CA ASN A 9 -2.93 11.86 -14.83
C ASN A 9 -1.49 11.38 -14.55
N ALA A 10 -1.14 10.21 -15.08
CA ALA A 10 0.16 9.57 -14.96
C ALA A 10 0.58 8.86 -16.26
N ASP A 11 0.25 9.49 -17.39
CA ASP A 11 0.47 9.01 -18.75
C ASP A 11 1.87 8.49 -19.07
N ASP A 12 2.91 8.96 -18.38
CA ASP A 12 4.28 8.57 -18.67
C ASP A 12 4.64 7.17 -18.13
N TRP A 13 3.81 6.58 -17.26
CA TRP A 13 4.16 5.32 -16.58
C TRP A 13 2.98 4.47 -16.11
N ALA A 14 1.74 4.98 -16.16
CA ALA A 14 0.57 4.30 -15.62
C ALA A 14 0.19 3.04 -16.41
N THR A 15 -0.09 3.19 -17.69
CA THR A 15 -0.67 2.14 -18.53
C THR A 15 0.39 1.62 -19.50
N ARG A 16 0.68 0.31 -19.42
CA ARG A 16 1.72 -0.35 -20.23
C ARG A 16 3.07 0.38 -20.20
N GLY A 17 3.47 0.89 -19.03
CA GLY A 17 4.73 1.63 -18.88
C GLY A 17 4.75 2.98 -19.60
N GLY A 18 3.59 3.59 -19.86
CA GLY A 18 3.45 4.89 -20.51
C GLY A 18 3.16 4.84 -22.01
N LEU A 19 3.05 3.63 -22.58
CA LEU A 19 2.75 3.41 -24.00
C LEU A 19 1.30 3.73 -24.38
N VAL A 20 0.38 3.70 -23.41
CA VAL A 20 -1.03 4.02 -23.63
C VAL A 20 -1.35 5.28 -22.84
N LYS A 21 -1.68 6.35 -23.58
CA LYS A 21 -2.05 7.66 -23.04
C LYS A 21 -3.55 7.73 -22.79
N ILE A 22 -3.94 8.60 -21.87
CA ILE A 22 -5.32 8.92 -21.54
C ILE A 22 -6.07 9.45 -22.78
N ASP A 23 -7.28 8.96 -22.97
CA ASP A 23 -8.21 9.50 -23.95
C ASP A 23 -9.13 10.50 -23.28
N TRP A 24 -8.82 11.79 -23.41
CA TRP A 24 -9.59 12.87 -22.79
C TRP A 24 -11.03 12.98 -23.28
N SER A 25 -11.39 12.35 -24.41
CA SER A 25 -12.78 12.32 -24.88
C SER A 25 -13.70 11.51 -23.96
N GLN A 26 -13.15 10.64 -23.11
CA GLN A 26 -13.88 9.82 -22.16
C GLN A 26 -14.04 10.49 -20.78
N ALA A 27 -13.66 11.75 -20.65
CA ALA A 27 -13.89 12.51 -19.43
C ALA A 27 -15.41 12.72 -19.20
N PRO A 28 -15.87 12.82 -17.93
CA PRO A 28 -15.08 12.92 -16.70
C PRO A 28 -14.68 11.58 -16.08
N PHE A 29 -13.47 11.52 -15.53
CA PHE A 29 -12.97 10.36 -14.79
C PHE A 29 -13.30 10.49 -13.32
N THR A 30 -14.11 9.57 -12.80
CA THR A 30 -14.65 9.66 -11.44
C THR A 30 -14.19 8.50 -10.58
N ALA A 31 -13.62 8.80 -9.41
CA ALA A 31 -13.30 7.84 -8.37
C ALA A 31 -14.13 8.13 -7.12
N SER A 32 -14.75 7.10 -6.55
CA SER A 32 -15.64 7.21 -5.40
C SER A 32 -15.10 6.38 -4.24
N PHE A 33 -15.03 6.99 -3.05
CA PHE A 33 -14.66 6.32 -1.81
C PHE A 33 -15.90 6.14 -0.94
N LYS A 34 -15.98 5.00 -0.26
CA LYS A 34 -17.03 4.71 0.73
C LYS A 34 -16.41 4.04 1.94
N ASN A 35 -17.03 4.22 3.11
CA ASN A 35 -16.67 3.54 4.35
C ASN A 35 -15.21 3.72 4.77
N LEU A 36 -14.69 4.95 4.70
CA LEU A 36 -13.34 5.27 5.16
C LEU A 36 -13.24 5.03 6.67
N LYS A 37 -12.45 4.02 7.06
CA LYS A 37 -12.14 3.69 8.45
C LYS A 37 -10.65 3.91 8.68
N ALA A 38 -10.31 4.81 9.60
CA ALA A 38 -8.92 5.10 9.96
C ALA A 38 -8.74 4.82 11.46
N ASN A 39 -8.12 3.68 11.76
CA ASN A 39 -7.62 3.37 13.09
C ASN A 39 -6.11 3.60 13.08
N GLY A 40 -5.64 4.51 13.91
CA GLY A 40 -4.24 4.89 13.94
C GLY A 40 -3.91 5.75 15.14
N CYS A 41 -2.62 5.87 15.41
CA CYS A 41 -2.14 6.71 16.50
C CYS A 41 -1.84 8.11 16.00
N VAL A 42 -2.44 9.09 16.67
CA VAL A 42 -2.25 10.49 16.36
C VAL A 42 -1.00 10.96 17.08
N TRP A 43 -0.14 11.67 16.35
CA TRP A 43 1.02 12.33 16.92
C TRP A 43 0.67 13.80 17.19
N SER A 44 0.77 14.23 18.44
CA SER A 44 0.46 15.60 18.85
C SER A 44 1.43 16.03 19.95
N ASN A 45 1.88 17.29 19.91
CA ASN A 45 2.78 17.87 20.92
C ASN A 45 4.03 17.02 21.22
N GLY A 46 4.60 16.37 20.19
CA GLY A 46 5.80 15.54 20.35
C GLY A 46 5.57 14.15 20.96
N VAL A 47 4.31 13.76 21.22
CA VAL A 47 3.95 12.48 21.84
C VAL A 47 2.96 11.73 20.96
N SER A 48 3.09 10.40 20.89
CA SER A 48 2.14 9.54 20.19
C SER A 48 1.01 9.11 21.11
N SER A 49 -0.22 9.05 20.60
CA SER A 49 -1.35 8.44 21.33
C SER A 49 -1.24 6.91 21.47
N CYS A 50 -0.30 6.29 20.75
CA CYS A 50 0.06 4.89 20.92
C CYS A 50 0.86 4.72 22.21
N ASN A 51 0.32 3.99 23.20
CA ASN A 51 1.09 3.58 24.36
C ASN A 51 1.64 2.17 24.12
N LEU A 52 2.92 2.05 23.80
CA LEU A 52 3.62 0.76 23.62
C LEU A 52 4.16 0.20 24.95
N SER A 53 4.10 0.97 26.04
CA SER A 53 4.81 0.70 27.28
C SER A 53 4.01 -0.07 28.34
N SER A 54 2.73 -0.40 28.13
CA SER A 54 1.92 -1.13 29.11
C SER A 54 1.64 -2.56 28.67
N SER A 55 2.66 -3.41 28.73
CA SER A 55 2.51 -4.88 28.65
C SER A 55 1.63 -5.48 29.77
N ASN A 56 1.08 -4.66 30.69
CA ASN A 56 0.35 -5.08 31.89
C ASN A 56 -0.91 -4.25 32.22
N SER A 57 -1.52 -3.55 31.26
CA SER A 57 -2.84 -2.92 31.48
C SER A 57 -3.91 -3.67 30.70
N SER A 58 -4.91 -4.18 31.41
CA SER A 58 -6.12 -4.88 30.95
C SER A 58 -7.00 -4.13 29.94
N ASP A 59 -6.56 -2.99 29.41
CA ASP A 59 -7.23 -2.17 28.40
C ASP A 59 -6.64 -2.46 27.01
N ASN A 60 -7.00 -3.62 26.47
CA ASN A 60 -6.55 -4.19 25.18
C ASN A 60 -7.07 -3.43 23.93
N ASN A 61 -7.06 -2.10 23.89
CA ASN A 61 -7.57 -1.34 22.74
C ASN A 61 -6.62 -1.30 21.52
N ASN A 62 -5.38 -1.74 21.68
CA ASN A 62 -4.31 -1.62 20.67
C ASN A 62 -3.79 -2.97 20.14
N SER A 63 -4.49 -4.08 20.39
CA SER A 63 -4.09 -5.43 19.96
C SER A 63 -3.85 -5.54 18.45
N TRP A 64 -4.51 -4.68 17.66
CA TRP A 64 -4.34 -4.57 16.21
C TRP A 64 -2.93 -4.16 15.77
N LEU A 65 -2.17 -3.42 16.60
CA LEU A 65 -0.80 -2.98 16.27
C LEU A 65 0.20 -4.14 16.24
N SER A 66 -0.03 -5.18 17.04
CA SER A 66 0.81 -6.37 17.13
C SER A 66 0.26 -7.56 16.34
N GLN A 67 -0.78 -7.36 15.53
CA GLN A 67 -1.37 -8.43 14.74
C GLN A 67 -0.39 -8.91 13.67
N GLN A 68 -0.30 -10.24 13.54
CA GLN A 68 0.42 -10.89 12.46
C GLN A 68 -0.57 -11.69 11.61
N LEU A 69 -0.20 -11.90 10.34
CA LEU A 69 -0.97 -12.76 9.45
C LEU A 69 -0.94 -14.20 9.97
N ASP A 70 -2.13 -14.76 10.17
CA ASP A 70 -2.33 -16.18 10.47
C ASP A 70 -1.92 -17.06 9.28
N SER A 71 -1.85 -18.38 9.51
CA SER A 71 -1.41 -19.35 8.48
C SER A 71 -2.29 -19.30 7.21
N ASN A 72 -3.59 -19.03 7.37
CA ASN A 72 -4.51 -18.88 6.26
C ASN A 72 -4.29 -17.58 5.49
N GLY A 73 -4.11 -16.46 6.18
CA GLY A 73 -3.77 -15.17 5.59
C GLY A 73 -2.46 -15.23 4.80
N GLN A 74 -1.44 -15.90 5.34
CA GLN A 74 -0.18 -16.14 4.64
C GLN A 74 -0.38 -16.98 3.37
N ARG A 75 -1.22 -18.02 3.41
CA ARG A 75 -1.52 -18.85 2.23
C ARG A 75 -2.25 -18.05 1.15
N LYS A 76 -3.21 -17.22 1.53
CA LYS A 76 -3.93 -16.33 0.61
C LYS A 76 -3.00 -15.31 -0.02
N LEU A 77 -2.12 -14.69 0.76
CA LEU A 77 -1.12 -13.76 0.25
C LEU A 77 -0.20 -14.43 -0.78
N LYS A 78 0.30 -15.64 -0.48
CA LYS A 78 1.11 -16.41 -1.44
C LYS A 78 0.34 -16.74 -2.72
N TRP A 79 -0.93 -17.09 -2.62
CA TRP A 79 -1.76 -17.36 -3.79
C TRP A 79 -1.99 -16.10 -4.63
N LEU A 80 -2.26 -14.94 -4.01
CA LEU A 80 -2.39 -13.67 -4.72
C LEU A 80 -1.09 -13.28 -5.41
N GLN A 81 0.04 -13.42 -4.71
CA GLN A 81 1.36 -13.18 -5.26
C GLN A 81 1.65 -14.11 -6.45
N LYS A 82 1.25 -15.38 -6.38
CA LYS A 82 1.47 -16.34 -7.47
C LYS A 82 0.59 -16.08 -8.70
N ASN A 83 -0.66 -15.66 -8.52
CA ASN A 83 -1.64 -15.61 -9.60
C ASN A 83 -1.89 -14.21 -10.18
N TYR A 84 -1.68 -13.14 -9.39
CA TYR A 84 -2.07 -11.78 -9.79
C TYR A 84 -0.93 -10.75 -9.71
N MET A 85 0.22 -11.08 -9.11
CA MET A 85 1.36 -10.17 -9.07
C MET A 85 2.04 -10.11 -10.44
N ILE A 86 2.01 -8.95 -11.06
CA ILE A 86 2.60 -8.71 -12.39
C ILE A 86 3.99 -8.07 -12.34
N TYR A 87 4.40 -7.56 -11.18
CA TYR A 87 5.70 -6.94 -10.96
C TYR A 87 6.10 -7.08 -9.50
N ASN A 88 7.38 -7.35 -9.25
CA ASN A 88 7.98 -7.38 -7.92
C ASN A 88 9.38 -6.80 -7.99
N TYR A 89 9.59 -5.68 -7.30
CA TYR A 89 10.87 -4.97 -7.26
C TYR A 89 11.99 -5.82 -6.61
N CYS A 90 11.65 -6.72 -5.68
CA CYS A 90 12.65 -7.56 -5.00
C CYS A 90 13.29 -8.59 -5.94
N SER A 91 12.57 -9.01 -6.99
CA SER A 91 13.07 -9.95 -8.00
C SER A 91 13.60 -9.24 -9.26
N ASP A 92 13.51 -7.91 -9.33
CA ASP A 92 13.98 -7.11 -10.46
C ASP A 92 15.49 -6.85 -10.34
N ILE A 93 16.28 -7.87 -10.68
CA ILE A 93 17.75 -7.82 -10.62
C ILE A 93 18.36 -6.79 -11.58
N ASN A 94 17.65 -6.43 -12.65
CA ASN A 94 18.11 -5.44 -13.62
C ASN A 94 18.07 -4.04 -13.03
N ARG A 95 16.98 -3.73 -12.31
CA ARG A 95 16.84 -2.44 -11.63
C ARG A 95 17.59 -2.40 -10.30
N PHE A 96 17.63 -3.52 -9.58
CA PHE A 96 18.27 -3.63 -8.27
C PHE A 96 19.25 -4.82 -8.23
N PRO A 97 20.47 -4.67 -8.78
CA PRO A 97 21.47 -5.74 -8.82
C PRO A 97 21.92 -6.26 -7.45
N ARG A 98 21.69 -5.46 -6.39
CA ARG A 98 22.03 -5.78 -4.99
C ARG A 98 20.80 -5.77 -4.09
N ALA A 99 19.61 -6.15 -4.59
CA ALA A 99 18.44 -6.31 -3.73
C ALA A 99 18.70 -7.43 -2.71
N SER A 100 19.27 -7.07 -1.56
CA SER A 100 19.51 -7.99 -0.46
C SER A 100 18.16 -8.45 0.10
N LEU A 101 18.00 -9.76 0.25
CA LEU A 101 16.83 -10.47 0.77
C LEU A 101 16.31 -9.96 2.14
N LEU A 102 17.04 -9.06 2.81
CA LEU A 102 16.65 -8.39 4.04
C LEU A 102 15.64 -7.25 3.84
N ASN A 103 15.67 -6.54 2.70
CA ASN A 103 14.82 -5.36 2.46
C ASN A 103 13.43 -5.71 1.89
N ALA A 104 13.23 -6.95 1.45
CA ALA A 104 11.96 -7.44 0.91
C ALA A 104 10.89 -7.68 1.99
N ARG A 105 11.27 -7.67 3.27
CA ARG A 105 10.38 -7.93 4.41
C ARG A 105 9.80 -6.66 5.02
N SER A 106 10.38 -5.50 4.74
CA SER A 106 10.12 -4.24 5.45
C SER A 106 9.29 -3.23 4.66
N GLU A 107 9.07 -3.42 3.36
CA GLU A 107 8.19 -2.56 2.56
C GLU A 107 7.01 -3.37 2.03
N PRO A 108 5.77 -2.84 2.13
CA PRO A 108 4.63 -3.49 1.51
C PRO A 108 4.91 -3.59 0.01
N PRO A 109 4.75 -4.78 -0.60
CA PRO A 109 4.87 -4.90 -2.04
C PRO A 109 3.89 -3.92 -2.67
N ASP A 110 4.41 -3.01 -3.48
CA ASP A 110 3.61 -2.00 -4.16
C ASP A 110 2.68 -2.73 -5.13
N PHE A 111 1.48 -3.06 -4.65
CA PHE A 111 0.47 -3.79 -5.41
C PHE A 111 -0.09 -2.85 -6.47
N LYS A 112 0.56 -2.84 -7.63
CA LYS A 112 0.05 -2.13 -8.80
C LYS A 112 -1.11 -2.94 -9.37
N PHE A 113 -2.31 -2.67 -8.86
CA PHE A 113 -3.54 -3.20 -9.44
C PHE A 113 -3.72 -2.62 -10.84
N ARG A 114 -4.12 -3.48 -11.78
CA ARG A 114 -4.48 -3.08 -13.13
C ARG A 114 -5.81 -2.33 -13.07
N VAL A 115 -5.74 -1.03 -12.84
CA VAL A 115 -6.86 -0.11 -13.11
C VAL A 115 -6.71 0.35 -14.56
N PRO A 116 -7.73 0.24 -15.41
CA PRO A 116 -7.67 0.78 -16.75
C PRO A 116 -7.56 2.32 -16.65
N GLN A 117 -6.54 2.89 -17.29
CA GLN A 117 -6.38 4.32 -17.59
C GLN A 117 -6.03 5.29 -16.44
N PHE A 118 -6.26 4.94 -15.16
CA PHE A 118 -5.90 5.78 -14.01
C PHE A 118 -5.15 5.02 -12.93
N ILE A 119 -4.30 5.71 -12.17
CA ILE A 119 -3.75 5.14 -10.95
C ILE A 119 -4.43 5.79 -9.75
N LEU A 120 -5.20 5.01 -9.01
CA LEU A 120 -5.57 5.33 -7.64
C LEU A 120 -4.35 5.09 -6.75
N GLN A 121 -3.61 6.17 -6.46
CA GLN A 121 -2.48 6.14 -5.55
C GLN A 121 -2.97 6.39 -4.13
N PHE A 122 -2.86 5.38 -3.28
CA PHE A 122 -2.92 5.54 -1.83
C PHE A 122 -1.49 5.65 -1.32
N LYS A 123 -0.99 6.87 -1.13
CA LYS A 123 0.33 7.10 -0.53
C LYS A 123 0.18 7.40 0.95
N LEU A 124 0.79 6.54 1.77
CA LEU A 124 1.21 6.90 3.12
C LEU A 124 2.58 7.56 3.00
N PHE A 125 2.67 8.88 3.18
CA PHE A 125 3.96 9.54 3.37
C PHE A 125 4.37 9.40 4.84
N VAL A 126 5.57 8.83 5.04
CA VAL A 126 6.28 8.79 6.34
C VAL A 126 6.56 10.21 6.79
#